data_AF-A0A8T5AMU4-F1
#
_entry.id   AF-A0A8T5AMU4-F1
#
_cell.length_a   1.000
_cell.length_b   1.000
_cell.length_c   1.000
_cell.angle_alpha   90.00
_cell.angle_beta   90.00
_cell.angle_gamma   90.00
#
_symmetry.space_group_name_H-M   'P 1'
#
loop_
_entity.id
_entity.type
_entity.pdbx_description
1 polymer ?
#
loop_
_entity_poly.entity_id
_entity_poly.type
_entity_poly.pdbx_seq_one_letter_code
_entity_poly.pdbx_strand_id
1 'polypeptide(L)'
;MKLVTTKPKVDLGLCTGDGICELVCPVLAIKMVDRIPQHDDDKCMGCGNCEARCPAYAITMVPREKPRKVGVNPNEVDYKKILEICLKAKHNPKEIICFCTGTRAEEVAAAILKGATTPEQISLMTGARTGCKVECIQPILRLLAGAGIEPKPPKGWLWYGRTKTIWEIPEEVKRKYAREGFYFDQDLKLLEKIAHAKLPEVK
;
A
#
# COMPACT_ATOMS: atom_id res chain seq x y z
N MET A 1 7.83 -7.39 -10.63
CA MET A 1 6.57 -7.57 -11.40
C MET A 1 5.86 -8.82 -10.92
N LYS A 2 4.53 -8.78 -10.83
CA LYS A 2 3.64 -9.77 -10.21
C LYS A 2 2.63 -10.23 -11.23
N LEU A 3 2.17 -11.47 -11.14
CA LEU A 3 1.13 -12.01 -11.99
C LEU A 3 -0.18 -12.07 -11.23
N VAL A 4 -1.20 -11.40 -11.76
CA VAL A 4 -2.58 -11.49 -11.30
C VAL A 4 -3.27 -12.55 -12.15
N THR A 5 -3.55 -13.71 -11.55
CA THR A 5 -4.05 -14.89 -12.25
C THR A 5 -5.50 -15.21 -11.95
N THR A 6 -6.11 -14.55 -10.97
CA THR A 6 -7.50 -14.81 -10.55
C THR A 6 -8.36 -13.55 -10.55
N LYS A 7 -9.67 -13.73 -10.66
CA LYS A 7 -10.70 -12.70 -10.56
C LYS A 7 -11.92 -13.23 -9.78
N PRO A 8 -12.71 -12.38 -9.11
CA PRO A 8 -13.93 -12.82 -8.46
C PRO A 8 -15.01 -13.15 -9.50
N LYS A 9 -15.80 -14.19 -9.20
CA LYS A 9 -17.07 -14.50 -9.84
C LYS A 9 -18.16 -14.41 -8.77
N VAL A 10 -19.19 -13.62 -9.03
CA VAL A 10 -20.32 -13.44 -8.11
C VAL A 10 -21.48 -14.34 -8.54
N ASP A 11 -22.06 -15.06 -7.59
CA ASP A 11 -23.35 -15.73 -7.72
C ASP A 11 -24.47 -14.76 -7.30
N LEU A 12 -25.25 -14.31 -8.28
CA LEU A 12 -26.34 -13.36 -8.03
C LEU A 12 -27.54 -13.99 -7.31
N GLY A 13 -27.66 -15.32 -7.28
CA GLY A 13 -28.70 -16.02 -6.52
C GLY A 13 -28.44 -16.02 -5.02
N LEU A 14 -27.16 -15.93 -4.61
CA LEU A 14 -26.74 -15.83 -3.21
C LEU A 14 -26.47 -14.39 -2.76
N CYS A 15 -26.20 -13.48 -3.69
CA CYS A 15 -25.82 -12.11 -3.37
C CYS A 15 -26.97 -11.35 -2.68
N THR A 16 -26.71 -10.82 -1.50
CA THR A 16 -27.67 -10.02 -0.72
C THR A 16 -27.61 -8.52 -1.04
N GLY A 17 -26.59 -8.08 -1.78
CA GLY A 17 -26.37 -6.68 -2.14
C GLY A 17 -25.92 -5.79 -0.98
N ASP A 18 -25.21 -6.34 0.02
CA ASP A 18 -24.73 -5.60 1.21
C ASP A 18 -23.62 -4.57 0.93
N GLY A 19 -22.88 -4.71 -0.18
CA GLY A 19 -21.81 -3.79 -0.59
C GLY A 19 -20.48 -3.92 0.15
N ILE A 20 -20.29 -4.94 1.01
CA ILE A 20 -19.02 -5.17 1.71
C ILE A 20 -17.88 -5.37 0.72
N CYS A 21 -18.13 -6.06 -0.40
CA CYS A 21 -17.14 -6.31 -1.45
C CYS A 21 -16.57 -5.01 -2.07
N GLU A 22 -17.39 -3.96 -2.23
CA GLU A 22 -16.96 -2.62 -2.64
C GLU A 22 -16.10 -1.98 -1.54
N LEU A 23 -16.59 -1.99 -0.29
CA LEU A 23 -15.92 -1.36 0.86
C LEU A 23 -14.54 -1.96 1.17
N VAL A 24 -14.32 -3.24 0.87
CA VAL A 24 -13.04 -3.89 1.12
C VAL A 24 -12.10 -3.82 -0.08
N CYS A 25 -12.52 -3.42 -1.28
CA CYS A 25 -11.65 -3.49 -2.46
C CYS A 25 -10.53 -2.42 -2.42
N PRO A 26 -9.23 -2.79 -2.31
CA PRO A 26 -8.14 -1.82 -2.12
C PRO A 26 -7.79 -1.01 -3.37
N VAL A 27 -8.37 -1.41 -4.50
CA VAL A 27 -8.14 -0.83 -5.83
C VAL A 27 -9.44 -0.36 -6.48
N LEU A 28 -10.54 -0.33 -5.71
CA LEU A 28 -11.85 0.14 -6.17
C LEU A 28 -12.33 -0.57 -7.45
N ALA A 29 -12.00 -1.85 -7.60
CA ALA A 29 -12.40 -2.69 -8.73
C ALA A 29 -13.84 -3.22 -8.63
N ILE A 30 -14.57 -2.91 -7.55
CA ILE A 30 -15.98 -3.30 -7.39
C ILE A 30 -16.76 -2.05 -7.01
N LYS A 31 -17.87 -1.80 -7.70
CA LYS A 31 -18.82 -0.72 -7.38
C LYS A 31 -20.23 -1.28 -7.27
N MET A 32 -20.99 -0.90 -6.25
CA MET A 32 -22.40 -1.31 -6.14
C MET A 32 -23.29 -0.39 -6.98
N VAL A 33 -24.13 -0.97 -7.84
CA VAL A 33 -25.16 -0.26 -8.62
C VAL A 33 -26.46 -1.06 -8.48
N ASP A 34 -27.51 -0.43 -7.97
CA ASP A 34 -28.82 -1.07 -7.74
C ASP A 34 -28.72 -2.40 -6.98
N ARG A 35 -27.86 -2.42 -5.94
CA ARG A 35 -27.54 -3.60 -5.12
C ARG A 35 -26.83 -4.74 -5.86
N ILE A 36 -26.36 -4.51 -7.08
CA ILE A 36 -25.59 -5.46 -7.88
C ILE A 36 -24.11 -5.02 -7.94
N PRO A 37 -23.15 -5.90 -7.62
CA PRO A 37 -21.73 -5.59 -7.71
C PRO A 37 -21.26 -5.55 -9.17
N GLN A 38 -20.84 -4.38 -9.64
CA GLN A 38 -20.18 -4.18 -10.92
C GLN A 38 -18.67 -4.33 -10.74
N HIS A 39 -18.06 -5.26 -11.48
CA HIS A 39 -16.64 -5.59 -11.36
C HIS A 39 -15.82 -5.07 -12.55
N ASP A 40 -14.78 -4.30 -12.24
CA ASP A 40 -13.78 -3.77 -13.18
C ASP A 40 -12.58 -4.72 -13.24
N ASP A 41 -12.53 -5.53 -14.30
CA ASP A 41 -11.48 -6.55 -14.48
C ASP A 41 -10.09 -5.94 -14.70
N ASP A 42 -10.03 -4.74 -15.27
CA ASP A 42 -8.80 -3.98 -15.54
C ASP A 42 -8.23 -3.32 -14.28
N LYS A 43 -9.00 -3.24 -13.19
CA LYS A 43 -8.47 -2.82 -11.88
C LYS A 43 -8.23 -3.99 -10.94
N CYS A 44 -8.95 -5.10 -11.10
CA CYS A 44 -8.91 -6.18 -10.14
C CYS A 44 -7.54 -6.85 -10.02
N MET A 45 -7.03 -6.87 -8.78
CA MET A 45 -5.72 -7.41 -8.44
C MET A 45 -5.74 -8.86 -7.93
N GLY A 46 -6.90 -9.55 -8.03
CA GLY A 46 -7.02 -10.97 -7.66
C GLY A 46 -6.79 -11.28 -6.17
N CYS A 47 -6.91 -10.28 -5.28
CA CYS A 47 -6.48 -10.40 -3.89
C CYS A 47 -7.42 -11.17 -2.95
N GLY A 48 -8.54 -11.72 -3.44
CA GLY A 48 -9.47 -12.55 -2.66
C GLY A 48 -10.22 -11.86 -1.52
N ASN A 49 -10.01 -10.56 -1.29
CA ASN A 49 -10.60 -9.90 -0.12
C ASN A 49 -12.12 -9.76 -0.16
N CYS A 50 -12.70 -9.65 -1.36
CA CYS A 50 -14.15 -9.61 -1.53
C CYS A 50 -14.79 -10.99 -1.25
N GLU A 51 -14.17 -12.07 -1.70
CA GLU A 51 -14.55 -13.45 -1.33
C GLU A 51 -14.47 -13.66 0.18
N ALA A 52 -13.31 -13.36 0.78
CA ALA A 52 -13.07 -13.61 2.21
C ALA A 52 -13.98 -12.82 3.16
N ARG A 53 -14.66 -11.77 2.68
CA ARG A 53 -15.50 -10.87 3.49
C ARG A 53 -16.98 -10.93 3.14
N CYS A 54 -17.37 -11.69 2.12
CA CYS A 54 -18.77 -11.82 1.75
C CYS A 54 -19.52 -12.69 2.77
N PRO A 55 -20.49 -12.14 3.53
CA PRO A 55 -21.20 -12.91 4.56
C PRO A 55 -22.12 -13.98 3.96
N ALA A 56 -22.58 -13.78 2.71
CA ALA A 56 -23.42 -14.72 1.99
C ALA A 56 -22.62 -15.78 1.22
N TYR A 57 -21.28 -15.72 1.25
CA TYR A 57 -20.40 -16.60 0.47
C TYR A 57 -20.72 -16.60 -1.04
N ALA A 58 -21.26 -15.49 -1.54
CA ALA A 58 -21.71 -15.33 -2.92
C ALA A 58 -20.58 -15.06 -3.93
N ILE A 59 -19.32 -15.05 -3.49
CA ILE A 59 -18.16 -14.70 -4.33
C ILE A 59 -17.16 -15.84 -4.27
N THR A 60 -16.67 -16.27 -5.43
CA THR A 60 -15.59 -17.25 -5.56
C THR A 60 -14.47 -16.71 -6.44
N MET A 61 -13.22 -17.04 -6.13
CA MET A 61 -12.08 -16.66 -6.99
C MET A 61 -11.88 -17.71 -8.09
N VAL A 62 -11.96 -17.26 -9.35
CA VAL A 62 -11.78 -18.09 -10.54
C VAL A 62 -10.53 -17.67 -11.33
N PRO A 63 -9.92 -18.56 -12.12
CA PRO A 63 -8.83 -18.19 -13.01
C PRO A 63 -9.22 -17.08 -14.00
N ARG A 64 -8.25 -16.23 -14.34
CA ARG A 64 -8.34 -15.29 -15.46
C ARG A 64 -7.95 -16.00 -16.74
N GLU A 65 -8.70 -15.72 -17.81
CA GLU A 65 -8.33 -16.14 -19.17
C GLU A 65 -6.99 -15.55 -19.59
N LYS A 66 -6.74 -14.28 -19.22
CA LYS A 66 -5.51 -13.55 -19.50
C LYS A 66 -4.89 -13.03 -18.20
N PRO A 67 -3.85 -13.68 -17.68
CA PRO A 67 -3.10 -13.16 -16.53
C PRO A 67 -2.55 -11.78 -16.81
N ARG A 68 -2.54 -10.92 -15.78
CA ARG A 68 -2.03 -9.55 -15.89
C ARG A 68 -0.70 -9.41 -15.15
N LYS A 69 0.27 -8.75 -15.78
CA LYS A 69 1.56 -8.44 -15.17
C LYS A 69 1.50 -7.04 -14.57
N VAL A 70 1.73 -6.91 -13.27
CA VAL A 70 1.68 -5.64 -12.54
C VAL A 70 3.00 -5.38 -11.82
N GLY A 71 3.46 -4.14 -11.83
CA GLY A 71 4.67 -3.73 -11.13
C GLY A 71 5.27 -2.50 -11.78
N VAL A 72 6.05 -1.78 -10.99
CA VAL A 72 6.79 -0.62 -11.46
C VAL A 72 8.27 -0.97 -11.43
N ASN A 73 8.96 -0.74 -12.55
CA ASN A 73 10.40 -0.87 -12.61
C ASN A 73 11.05 0.44 -12.14
N PRO A 74 11.79 0.45 -11.01
CA PRO A 74 12.47 1.65 -10.51
C PRO A 74 13.54 2.20 -11.45
N ASN A 75 14.08 1.38 -12.37
CA ASN A 75 15.14 1.80 -13.30
C ASN A 75 14.61 2.67 -14.46
N GLU A 76 13.30 2.80 -14.60
CA GLU A 76 12.66 3.63 -15.64
C GLU A 76 12.44 5.08 -15.20
N VAL A 77 12.85 5.45 -14.00
CA VAL A 77 12.74 6.81 -13.46
C VAL A 77 14.08 7.24 -12.88
N ASP A 78 14.27 8.55 -12.69
CA ASP A 78 15.47 9.09 -12.06
C ASP A 78 15.61 8.59 -10.62
N TYR A 79 16.59 7.71 -10.40
CA TYR A 79 16.82 7.08 -9.11
C TYR A 79 17.20 8.10 -8.01
N LYS A 80 17.77 9.27 -8.37
CA LYS A 80 18.04 10.33 -7.37
C LYS A 80 16.74 10.86 -6.76
N LYS A 81 15.68 10.98 -7.56
CA LYS A 81 14.36 11.39 -7.07
C LYS A 81 13.70 10.31 -6.23
N ILE A 82 13.91 9.03 -6.56
CA ILE A 82 13.51 7.91 -5.70
C ILE A 82 14.17 8.04 -4.33
N LEU A 83 15.50 8.21 -4.30
CA LEU A 83 16.25 8.37 -3.05
C LEU A 83 15.70 9.53 -2.21
N GLU A 84 15.45 10.68 -2.84
CA GLU A 84 14.90 11.85 -2.15
C GLU A 84 13.56 11.55 -1.47
N ILE A 85 12.61 10.94 -2.18
CA ILE A 85 11.28 10.58 -1.63
C ILE A 85 11.43 9.58 -0.49
N CYS A 86 12.21 8.50 -0.69
CA CYS A 86 12.41 7.46 0.30
C CYS A 86 13.03 8.01 1.59
N LEU A 87 14.09 8.82 1.48
CA LEU A 87 14.78 9.38 2.64
C LEU A 87 13.93 10.42 3.38
N LYS A 88 13.16 11.25 2.66
CA LYS A 88 12.16 12.15 3.29
C LYS A 88 11.10 11.34 4.05
N ALA A 89 10.72 10.19 3.52
CA ALA A 89 9.78 9.26 4.15
C ALA A 89 10.41 8.36 5.22
N LYS A 90 11.72 8.49 5.50
CA LYS A 90 12.49 7.69 6.46
C LYS A 90 12.53 6.20 6.14
N HIS A 91 12.54 5.88 4.85
CA HIS A 91 12.63 4.52 4.33
C HIS A 91 13.93 4.31 3.57
N ASN A 92 14.55 3.15 3.77
CA ASN A 92 15.59 2.71 2.85
C ASN A 92 14.91 2.30 1.51
N PRO A 93 15.43 2.67 0.33
CA PRO A 93 14.80 2.34 -0.95
C PRO A 93 14.53 0.84 -1.17
N LYS A 94 15.35 -0.03 -0.59
CA LYS A 94 15.19 -1.49 -0.71
C LYS A 94 14.33 -2.10 0.39
N GLU A 95 13.85 -1.30 1.35
CA GLU A 95 12.95 -1.76 2.40
C GLU A 95 11.66 -2.32 1.79
N ILE A 96 11.22 -3.48 2.30
CA ILE A 96 9.96 -4.08 1.89
C ILE A 96 8.82 -3.32 2.57
N ILE A 97 8.01 -2.68 1.74
CA ILE A 97 6.82 -1.93 2.17
C ILE A 97 5.60 -2.85 2.28
N CYS A 98 5.47 -3.81 1.36
CA CYS A 98 4.36 -4.76 1.37
C CYS A 98 4.88 -6.19 1.30
N PHE A 99 4.94 -6.86 2.45
CA PHE A 99 5.40 -8.25 2.56
C PHE A 99 4.59 -9.24 1.73
N CYS A 100 3.26 -9.11 1.69
CA CYS A 100 2.40 -10.00 0.91
C CYS A 100 2.74 -10.03 -0.58
N THR A 101 3.33 -8.96 -1.09
CA THR A 101 3.64 -8.84 -2.52
C THR A 101 5.10 -8.54 -2.81
N GLY A 102 5.95 -8.49 -1.79
CA GLY A 102 7.37 -8.10 -1.92
C GLY A 102 7.59 -6.70 -2.50
N THR A 103 6.62 -5.77 -2.39
CA THR A 103 6.80 -4.41 -2.92
C THR A 103 7.82 -3.65 -2.08
N ARG A 104 8.82 -3.05 -2.71
CA ARG A 104 9.82 -2.22 -2.04
C ARG A 104 9.51 -0.72 -2.09
N ALA A 105 10.16 0.05 -1.24
CA ALA A 105 9.97 1.50 -1.14
C ALA A 105 10.28 2.20 -2.48
N GLU A 106 11.34 1.77 -3.18
CA GLU A 106 11.70 2.27 -4.50
C GLU A 106 10.62 2.07 -5.56
N GLU A 107 9.85 0.97 -5.50
CA GLU A 107 8.78 0.70 -6.46
C GLU A 107 7.58 1.62 -6.21
N VAL A 108 7.29 1.89 -4.92
CA VAL A 108 6.26 2.85 -4.52
C VAL A 108 6.66 4.28 -4.89
N ALA A 109 7.90 4.68 -4.59
CA ALA A 109 8.42 6.00 -4.95
C ALA A 109 8.45 6.19 -6.48
N ALA A 110 8.85 5.16 -7.23
CA ALA A 110 8.77 5.17 -8.69
C ALA A 110 7.33 5.29 -9.21
N ALA A 111 6.36 4.64 -8.56
CA ALA A 111 4.94 4.80 -8.90
C ALA A 111 4.47 6.24 -8.68
N ILE A 112 4.89 6.88 -7.58
CA ILE A 112 4.59 8.28 -7.29
C ILE A 112 5.18 9.19 -8.37
N LEU A 113 6.44 8.98 -8.76
CA LEU A 113 7.09 9.74 -9.83
C LEU A 113 6.42 9.53 -11.20
N LYS A 114 5.76 8.39 -11.40
CA LYS A 114 4.93 8.10 -12.58
C LYS A 114 3.48 8.62 -12.48
N GLY A 115 3.16 9.39 -11.43
CA GLY A 115 1.89 10.09 -11.28
C GLY A 115 0.91 9.51 -10.26
N ALA A 116 1.30 8.50 -9.49
CA ALA A 116 0.44 7.99 -8.41
C ALA A 116 0.36 9.00 -7.24
N THR A 117 -0.85 9.39 -6.89
CA THR A 117 -1.15 10.36 -5.81
C THR A 117 -1.97 9.77 -4.67
N THR A 118 -2.48 8.53 -4.83
CA THR A 118 -3.27 7.85 -3.81
C THR A 118 -2.76 6.43 -3.54
N PRO A 119 -3.03 5.88 -2.33
CA PRO A 119 -2.74 4.48 -2.04
C PRO A 119 -3.36 3.51 -3.04
N GLU A 120 -4.56 3.80 -3.55
CA GLU A 120 -5.26 2.97 -4.55
C GLU A 120 -4.51 2.95 -5.90
N GLN A 121 -4.02 4.11 -6.36
CA GLN A 121 -3.20 4.18 -7.58
C GLN A 121 -1.86 3.45 -7.41
N ILE A 122 -1.21 3.62 -6.26
CA ILE A 122 0.00 2.86 -5.91
C ILE A 122 -0.29 1.36 -5.93
N SER A 123 -1.40 0.92 -5.36
CA SER A 123 -1.85 -0.47 -5.38
C SER A 123 -2.07 -1.00 -6.79
N LEU A 124 -2.71 -0.22 -7.67
CA LEU A 124 -2.93 -0.58 -9.08
C LEU A 124 -1.61 -0.73 -9.87
N MET A 125 -0.63 0.13 -9.61
CA MET A 125 0.63 0.12 -10.35
C MET A 125 1.62 -0.92 -9.81
N THR A 126 1.68 -1.08 -8.49
CA THR A 126 2.71 -1.89 -7.83
C THR A 126 2.20 -3.23 -7.36
N GLY A 127 0.89 -3.36 -7.05
CA GLY A 127 0.33 -4.48 -6.29
C GLY A 127 0.49 -4.36 -4.77
N ALA A 128 1.02 -3.27 -4.23
CA ALA A 128 1.00 -3.08 -2.78
C ALA A 128 -0.46 -3.07 -2.24
N ARG A 129 -0.66 -3.50 -0.99
CA ARG A 129 -1.99 -3.66 -0.34
C ARG A 129 -2.90 -4.74 -0.94
N THR A 130 -2.53 -5.47 -1.98
CA THR A 130 -3.37 -6.52 -2.57
C THR A 130 -3.15 -7.88 -1.89
N GLY A 131 -3.22 -7.89 -0.56
CA GLY A 131 -2.97 -9.05 0.31
C GLY A 131 -3.64 -8.83 1.67
N CYS A 132 -2.87 -8.82 2.77
CA CYS A 132 -3.40 -8.64 4.14
C CYS A 132 -3.97 -7.24 4.44
N LYS A 133 -3.52 -6.20 3.71
CA LYS A 133 -3.89 -4.77 3.87
C LYS A 133 -3.57 -4.12 5.22
N VAL A 134 -2.86 -4.80 6.11
CA VAL A 134 -2.68 -4.31 7.48
C VAL A 134 -1.60 -3.22 7.55
N GLU A 135 -0.34 -3.59 7.30
CA GLU A 135 0.79 -2.73 7.67
C GLU A 135 1.24 -1.77 6.57
N CYS A 136 1.17 -2.21 5.32
CA CYS A 136 1.78 -1.51 4.19
C CYS A 136 1.16 -0.14 3.86
N ILE A 137 0.00 0.20 4.43
CA ILE A 137 -0.61 1.51 4.23
C ILE A 137 0.20 2.64 4.87
N GLN A 138 0.73 2.44 6.09
CA GLN A 138 1.50 3.43 6.83
C GLN A 138 2.74 3.92 6.06
N PRO A 139 3.63 3.03 5.60
CA PRO A 139 4.76 3.44 4.78
C PRO A 139 4.36 4.03 3.42
N ILE A 140 3.27 3.57 2.79
CA ILE A 140 2.77 4.20 1.55
C ILE A 140 2.36 5.65 1.79
N LEU A 141 1.62 5.93 2.86
CA LEU A 141 1.24 7.30 3.22
C LEU A 141 2.47 8.16 3.56
N ARG A 142 3.51 7.58 4.19
CA ARG A 142 4.79 8.27 4.43
C ARG A 142 5.53 8.60 3.13
N LEU A 143 5.56 7.68 2.17
CA LEU A 143 6.19 7.90 0.87
C LEU A 143 5.45 8.98 0.07
N LEU A 144 4.12 8.98 0.11
CA LEU A 144 3.32 10.07 -0.46
C LEU A 144 3.64 11.41 0.23
N ALA A 145 3.66 11.45 1.56
CA ALA A 145 4.02 12.66 2.30
C ALA A 145 5.46 13.14 2.01
N GLY A 146 6.40 12.21 1.85
CA GLY A 146 7.78 12.50 1.43
C GLY A 146 7.87 13.12 0.03
N ALA A 147 6.88 12.86 -0.83
CA ALA A 147 6.69 13.51 -2.12
C ALA A 147 5.82 14.78 -2.06
N GLY A 148 5.41 15.22 -0.86
CA GLY A 148 4.53 16.39 -0.67
C GLY A 148 3.05 16.12 -0.97
N ILE A 149 2.63 14.86 -0.97
CA ILE A 149 1.26 14.45 -1.30
C ILE A 149 0.54 13.98 -0.02
N GLU A 150 -0.59 14.61 0.28
CA GLU A 150 -1.47 14.23 1.38
C GLU A 150 -2.81 13.71 0.83
N PRO A 151 -2.94 12.40 0.57
CA PRO A 151 -4.18 11.84 0.05
C PRO A 151 -5.28 11.90 1.12
N LYS A 152 -6.53 11.98 0.67
CA LYS A 152 -7.72 11.74 1.50
C LYS A 152 -8.23 10.33 1.24
N PRO A 153 -8.72 9.62 2.27
CA PRO A 153 -9.29 8.31 2.07
C PRO A 153 -10.53 8.39 1.16
N PRO A 154 -10.73 7.41 0.27
CA PRO A 154 -12.01 7.28 -0.42
C PRO A 154 -13.13 7.03 0.61
N LYS A 155 -14.38 7.09 0.16
CA LYS A 155 -15.54 6.80 1.01
C LYS A 155 -15.37 5.41 1.67
N GLY A 156 -15.46 5.36 3.00
CA GLY A 156 -15.32 4.14 3.79
C GLY A 156 -14.04 4.09 4.63
N TRP A 157 -13.63 2.88 5.02
CA TRP A 157 -12.51 2.61 5.95
C TRP A 157 -11.39 1.81 5.29
N LEU A 158 -11.14 2.03 3.99
CA LEU A 158 -10.15 1.28 3.20
C LEU A 158 -8.71 1.43 3.72
N TRP A 159 -8.47 2.50 4.45
CA TRP A 159 -7.23 2.72 5.17
C TRP A 159 -7.40 3.72 6.32
N TYR A 160 -6.49 3.63 7.29
CA TYR A 160 -6.35 4.54 8.41
C TYR A 160 -5.23 5.56 8.16
N GLY A 161 -5.34 6.72 8.79
CA GLY A 161 -4.36 7.81 8.65
C GLY A 161 -2.98 7.46 9.19
N ARG A 162 -2.00 8.34 8.95
CA ARG A 162 -0.60 8.12 9.33
C ARG A 162 -0.41 8.12 10.86
N THR A 163 0.15 7.05 11.40
CA THR A 163 0.56 6.93 12.80
C THR A 163 1.79 7.79 13.05
N LYS A 164 1.86 8.41 14.22
CA LYS A 164 3.03 9.17 14.67
C LYS A 164 4.25 8.27 14.87
N THR A 165 5.40 8.80 14.52
CA THR A 165 6.71 8.15 14.71
C THR A 165 7.57 8.90 15.68
N ILE A 166 8.69 8.29 16.07
CA ILE A 166 9.74 8.92 16.87
C ILE A 166 10.23 10.26 16.29
N TRP A 167 10.23 10.42 14.97
CA TRP A 167 10.59 11.68 14.29
C TRP A 167 9.57 12.80 14.48
N GLU A 168 8.37 12.47 14.94
CA GLU A 168 7.25 13.41 15.11
C GLU A 168 6.90 13.64 16.59
N ILE A 169 7.60 12.99 17.52
CA ILE A 169 7.40 13.20 18.94
C ILE A 169 7.89 14.61 19.28
N PRO A 170 7.07 15.46 19.94
CA PRO A 170 7.49 16.79 20.34
C PRO A 170 8.68 16.78 21.33
N GLU A 171 9.53 17.79 21.26
CA GLU A 171 10.75 17.88 22.09
C GLU A 171 10.45 17.96 23.59
N GLU A 172 9.33 18.55 23.99
CA GLU A 172 8.86 18.53 25.38
C GLU A 172 8.52 17.12 25.85
N VAL A 173 7.94 16.28 24.98
CA VAL A 173 7.61 14.88 25.30
C VAL A 173 8.89 14.06 25.40
N LYS A 174 9.83 14.23 24.46
CA LYS A 174 11.14 13.56 24.53
C LYS A 174 11.88 13.88 25.82
N ARG A 175 11.97 15.18 26.18
CA ARG A 175 12.64 15.62 27.43
C ARG A 175 11.97 15.09 28.69
N LYS A 176 10.63 15.00 28.71
CA LYS A 176 9.89 14.45 29.84
C LYS A 176 10.23 12.97 30.07
N TYR A 177 10.19 12.17 29.01
CA TYR A 177 10.31 10.71 29.11
C TYR A 177 11.75 10.18 28.96
N ALA A 178 12.71 10.99 28.51
CA ALA A 178 14.11 10.55 28.39
C ALA A 178 14.70 10.02 29.71
N ARG A 179 14.26 10.58 30.85
CA ARG A 179 14.70 10.14 32.19
C ARG A 179 14.08 8.81 32.63
N GLU A 180 13.04 8.34 31.94
CA GLU A 180 12.34 7.07 32.21
C GLU A 180 12.95 5.90 31.42
N GLY A 181 14.13 6.10 30.81
CA GLY A 181 14.84 5.05 30.07
C GLY A 181 14.54 4.99 28.57
N PHE A 182 13.93 6.04 28.00
CA PHE A 182 13.75 6.17 26.56
C PHE A 182 14.96 6.88 25.92
N TYR A 183 15.58 6.24 24.92
CA TYR A 183 16.82 6.68 24.27
C TYR A 183 16.56 7.36 22.93
N PHE A 184 15.67 8.36 22.91
CA PHE A 184 15.16 8.95 21.66
C PHE A 184 16.26 9.39 20.68
N ASP A 185 17.32 10.03 21.17
CA ASP A 185 18.41 10.53 20.31
C ASP A 185 19.23 9.39 19.71
N GLN A 186 19.52 8.35 20.49
CA GLN A 186 20.23 7.16 20.02
C GLN A 186 19.39 6.40 19.00
N ASP A 187 18.10 6.23 19.27
CA ASP A 187 17.14 5.57 18.38
C ASP A 187 17.02 6.34 17.06
N LEU A 188 16.86 7.66 17.11
CA LEU A 188 16.84 8.52 15.91
C LEU A 188 18.11 8.36 15.09
N LYS A 189 19.29 8.38 15.74
CA LYS A 189 20.58 8.20 15.07
C LYS A 189 20.70 6.82 14.41
N LEU A 190 20.22 5.77 15.06
CA LEU A 190 20.21 4.42 14.51
C LEU A 190 19.28 4.33 13.30
N LEU A 191 18.06 4.84 13.41
CA LEU A 191 17.07 4.79 12.35
C LEU A 191 17.50 5.61 11.12
N GLU A 192 18.12 6.77 11.32
CA GLU A 192 18.75 7.54 10.23
C GLU A 192 19.85 6.74 9.53
N LYS A 193 20.69 6.01 10.29
CA LYS A 193 21.72 5.14 9.72
C LYS A 193 21.11 4.00 8.89
N ILE A 194 19.98 3.42 9.33
CA ILE A 194 19.28 2.35 8.60
C ILE A 194 18.71 2.89 7.28
N ALA A 195 18.04 4.05 7.31
CA ALA A 195 17.48 4.67 6.11
C ALA A 195 18.57 4.95 5.05
N HIS A 196 19.76 5.38 5.50
CA HIS A 196 20.91 5.69 4.64
C HIS A 196 21.87 4.51 4.41
N ALA A 197 21.56 3.31 4.92
CA ALA A 197 22.46 2.17 4.80
C ALA A 197 22.74 1.87 3.33
N LYS A 198 24.04 1.77 2.98
CA LYS A 198 24.47 1.43 1.63
C LYS A 198 23.86 0.09 1.25
N LEU A 199 23.28 0.07 0.06
CA LEU A 199 22.75 -1.15 -0.53
C LEU A 199 23.94 -2.04 -0.92
N PRO A 200 23.91 -3.34 -0.65
CA PRO A 200 24.90 -4.24 -1.23
C PRO A 200 24.84 -4.08 -2.75
N GLU A 201 26.00 -3.99 -3.40
CA GLU A 201 26.08 -4.11 -4.86
C GLU A 201 25.45 -5.45 -5.21
N VAL A 202 24.30 -5.40 -5.88
CA VAL A 202 23.66 -6.61 -6.42
C VAL A 202 24.57 -7.06 -7.56
N LYS A 203 25.41 -8.06 -7.29
CA LYS A 203 26.18 -8.75 -8.32
C LYS A 203 25.25 -9.42 -9.34
#